data_AF-A0A4Q3NCI1-F1
#
_entry.id   AF-A0A4Q3NCI1-F1
#
_cell.length_a   1.000
_cell.length_b   1.000
_cell.length_c   1.000
_cell.angle_alpha   90.00
_cell.angle_beta   90.00
_cell.angle_gamma   90.00
#
_symmetry.space_group_name_H-M   'P 1'
#
loop_
_entity.id
_entity.type
_entity.pdbx_description
1 polymer ?
#
loop_
_entity_poly.entity_id
_entity_poly.type
_entity_poly.pdbx_seq_one_letter_code
_entity_poly.pdbx_strand_id
1 'polypeptide(L)'
;MALRLQRPAEAEAHFKQALQQGVTDQLLLGAYADFLIAARRPAEAVQLLAGWERSDILLLRLAIAGKAVGDAKAAGWAAQLRERFVDAARRGDRLHEQEAARFELDLEGNAAKALVLARSNYAVQKEPRDAEILMRSALAANDAKAAQPALDWLRISGYQDPALATLADQLAAKGAIR
;
A
#
# COMPACT_ATOMS: atom_id res chain seq x y z
N MET A 1 -14.43 1.52 -4.54
CA MET A 1 -15.15 2.13 -5.69
C MET A 1 -15.19 3.66 -5.61
N ALA A 2 -15.64 4.26 -4.50
CA ALA A 2 -15.84 5.72 -4.41
C ALA A 2 -14.56 6.60 -4.47
N LEU A 3 -13.41 6.12 -3.94
CA LEU A 3 -12.09 6.76 -4.13
C LEU A 3 -11.71 6.93 -5.61
N ARG A 4 -12.02 5.92 -6.43
CA ARG A 4 -11.69 5.88 -7.86
C ARG A 4 -12.53 6.84 -8.69
N LEU A 5 -13.74 7.15 -8.20
CA LEU A 5 -14.69 8.08 -8.83
C LEU A 5 -14.45 9.54 -8.43
N GLN A 6 -13.32 9.86 -7.78
CA GLN A 6 -13.03 11.20 -7.25
C GLN A 6 -14.12 11.74 -6.31
N ARG A 7 -14.77 10.85 -5.56
CA ARG A 7 -15.81 11.19 -4.57
C ARG A 7 -15.34 10.82 -3.16
N PRO A 8 -14.33 11.53 -2.62
CA PRO A 8 -13.75 11.18 -1.34
C PRO A 8 -14.76 11.28 -0.18
N ALA A 9 -15.70 12.24 -0.25
CA ALA A 9 -16.74 12.39 0.76
C ALA A 9 -17.72 11.19 0.80
N GLU A 10 -18.15 10.69 -0.36
CA GLU A 10 -19.02 9.49 -0.43
C GLU A 10 -18.26 8.25 0.06
N ALA A 11 -16.97 8.11 -0.29
CA ALA A 11 -16.14 7.02 0.20
C ALA A 11 -16.05 7.01 1.73
N GLU A 12 -15.74 8.16 2.34
CA GLU A 12 -15.63 8.29 3.78
C GLU A 12 -16.97 8.04 4.49
N ALA A 13 -18.09 8.49 3.91
CA ALA A 13 -19.42 8.21 4.46
C ALA A 13 -19.69 6.70 4.55
N HIS A 14 -19.36 5.94 3.50
CA HIS A 14 -19.53 4.47 3.51
C HIS A 14 -18.64 3.78 4.56
N PHE A 15 -17.38 4.22 4.73
CA PHE A 15 -16.51 3.69 5.79
C PHE A 15 -17.10 3.96 7.17
N LYS A 16 -17.51 5.21 7.44
CA LYS A 16 -18.11 5.58 8.72
C LYS A 16 -19.42 4.83 9.00
N GLN A 17 -20.26 4.65 7.99
CA GLN A 17 -21.50 3.88 8.12
C GLN A 17 -21.24 2.42 8.50
N ALA A 18 -20.27 1.76 7.86
CA ALA A 18 -19.90 0.39 8.19
C ALA A 18 -19.37 0.27 9.63
N LEU A 19 -18.54 1.22 10.08
CA LEU A 19 -18.05 1.27 11.46
C LEU A 19 -19.19 1.46 12.48
N GLN A 20 -20.17 2.32 12.16
CA GLN A 20 -21.36 2.52 13.02
C GLN A 20 -22.21 1.25 13.13
N GLN A 21 -22.16 0.37 12.13
CA GLN A 21 -22.81 -0.95 12.15
C GLN A 21 -21.98 -2.01 12.91
N GLY A 22 -20.84 -1.64 13.49
CA GLY A 22 -19.97 -2.54 14.25
C GLY A 22 -19.07 -3.41 13.37
N VAL A 23 -19.02 -3.17 12.05
CA VAL A 23 -18.10 -3.88 11.15
C VAL A 23 -16.69 -3.35 11.39
N THR A 24 -15.80 -4.19 11.90
CA THR A 24 -14.41 -3.82 12.26
C THR A 24 -13.40 -4.86 11.80
N ASP A 25 -13.64 -5.48 10.64
CA ASP A 25 -12.68 -6.42 10.06
C ASP A 25 -11.45 -5.71 9.47
N GLN A 26 -10.38 -6.47 9.28
CA GLN A 26 -9.07 -5.94 8.86
C GLN A 26 -9.09 -5.34 7.45
N LEU A 27 -9.98 -5.79 6.55
CA LEU A 27 -10.07 -5.26 5.20
C LEU A 27 -10.70 -3.86 5.22
N LEU A 28 -11.80 -3.70 5.97
CA LEU A 28 -12.46 -2.39 6.11
C LEU A 28 -11.52 -1.37 6.76
N LEU A 29 -10.92 -1.72 7.90
CA LEU A 29 -10.01 -0.84 8.63
C LEU A 29 -8.78 -0.50 7.80
N GLY A 30 -8.22 -1.48 7.09
CA GLY A 30 -7.07 -1.27 6.21
C GLY A 30 -7.39 -0.30 5.06
N ALA A 31 -8.53 -0.50 4.40
CA ALA A 31 -8.97 0.36 3.31
C ALA A 31 -9.28 1.79 3.78
N TYR A 32 -9.89 1.95 4.97
CA TYR A 32 -10.17 3.27 5.50
C TYR A 32 -8.89 4.00 5.96
N ALA A 33 -7.93 3.28 6.55
CA ALA A 33 -6.63 3.86 6.87
C ALA A 33 -5.86 4.30 5.61
N ASP A 34 -5.86 3.49 4.54
CA ASP A 34 -5.27 3.88 3.26
C ASP A 34 -5.95 5.13 2.67
N PHE A 35 -7.28 5.22 2.76
CA PHE A 35 -8.04 6.42 2.39
C PHE A 35 -7.55 7.66 3.17
N LEU A 36 -7.44 7.55 4.50
CA LEU A 36 -7.01 8.65 5.37
C LEU A 36 -5.57 9.08 5.08
N ILE A 37 -4.66 8.13 4.85
CA ILE A 37 -3.26 8.42 4.49
C ILE A 37 -3.21 9.14 3.13
N ALA A 38 -3.93 8.65 2.11
CA ALA A 38 -3.99 9.28 0.80
C ALA A 38 -4.62 10.68 0.85
N ALA A 39 -5.61 10.88 1.71
CA ALA A 39 -6.25 12.17 1.97
C ALA A 39 -5.42 13.12 2.85
N ARG A 40 -4.12 12.81 3.10
CA ARG A 40 -3.22 13.62 3.95
C ARG A 40 -3.71 13.78 5.39
N ARG A 41 -4.46 12.80 5.90
CA ARG A 41 -4.99 12.72 7.28
C ARG A 41 -4.40 11.52 8.06
N PRO A 42 -3.07 11.30 8.08
CA PRO A 42 -2.48 10.14 8.74
C PRO A 42 -2.71 10.09 10.25
N ALA A 43 -2.89 11.24 10.92
CA ALA A 43 -3.18 11.27 12.36
C ALA A 43 -4.49 10.52 12.71
N GLU A 44 -5.51 10.62 11.85
CA GLU A 44 -6.76 9.91 12.03
C GLU A 44 -6.60 8.41 11.75
N ALA A 45 -5.72 8.02 10.83
CA ALA A 45 -5.39 6.61 10.60
C ALA A 45 -4.68 6.00 11.82
N VAL A 46 -3.81 6.75 12.51
CA VAL A 46 -3.20 6.31 13.78
C VAL A 46 -4.28 6.07 14.84
N GLN A 47 -5.23 6.99 14.98
CA GLN A 47 -6.34 6.85 15.94
C GLN A 47 -7.24 5.65 15.60
N LEU A 48 -7.58 5.48 14.32
CA LEU A 48 -8.42 4.38 13.84
C LEU A 48 -7.82 3.00 14.14
N LEU A 49 -6.48 2.87 14.02
CA LEU A 49 -5.77 1.59 14.09
C LEU A 49 -5.14 1.30 15.45
N ALA A 50 -5.21 2.22 16.41
CA ALA A 50 -4.71 1.99 17.76
C ALA A 50 -5.41 0.77 18.39
N GLY A 51 -4.63 -0.16 18.97
CA GLY A 51 -5.16 -1.41 19.51
C GLY A 51 -5.24 -2.58 18.52
N TRP A 52 -4.93 -2.35 17.23
CA TRP A 52 -4.93 -3.39 16.19
C TRP A 52 -3.53 -3.90 15.82
N GLU A 53 -2.51 -3.67 16.66
CA GLU A 53 -1.10 -3.98 16.41
C GLU A 53 -0.82 -5.48 16.21
N ARG A 54 -1.77 -6.34 16.56
CA ARG A 54 -1.69 -7.79 16.34
C ARG A 54 -1.90 -8.20 14.89
N SER A 55 -2.51 -7.36 14.05
CA SER A 55 -2.69 -7.63 12.62
C SER A 55 -1.54 -7.02 11.82
N ASP A 56 -0.80 -7.81 11.04
CA ASP A 56 0.30 -7.30 10.21
C ASP A 56 -0.18 -6.28 9.17
N ILE A 57 -1.34 -6.54 8.57
CA ILE A 57 -2.00 -5.67 7.58
C ILE A 57 -2.30 -4.29 8.18
N LEU A 58 -2.81 -4.26 9.41
CA LEU A 58 -3.16 -3.01 10.09
C LEU A 58 -1.93 -2.34 10.72
N LEU A 59 -1.03 -3.12 11.31
CA LEU A 59 0.22 -2.63 11.89
C LEU A 59 1.09 -1.93 10.84
N LEU A 60 1.14 -2.43 9.60
CA LEU A 60 1.83 -1.75 8.50
C LEU A 60 1.28 -0.34 8.25
N ARG A 61 -0.04 -0.20 8.15
CA ARG A 61 -0.69 1.09 7.93
C ARG A 61 -0.52 2.03 9.11
N LEU A 62 -0.61 1.49 10.33
CA LEU A 62 -0.34 2.23 11.57
C LEU A 62 1.10 2.75 11.61
N ALA A 63 2.09 1.93 11.24
CA ALA A 63 3.48 2.33 11.15
C ALA A 63 3.71 3.42 10.09
N ILE A 64 3.10 3.29 8.89
CA ILE A 64 3.20 4.28 7.81
C ILE A 64 2.58 5.61 8.25
N ALA A 65 1.37 5.57 8.82
CA ALA A 65 0.68 6.75 9.32
C ALA A 65 1.46 7.42 10.46
N GLY A 66 1.97 6.62 11.40
CA GLY A 66 2.81 7.06 12.51
C GLY A 66 4.07 7.77 12.05
N LYS A 67 4.79 7.20 11.07
CA LYS A 67 5.98 7.83 10.47
C LYS A 67 5.63 9.18 9.83
N ALA A 68 4.49 9.27 9.13
CA ALA A 68 4.04 10.49 8.47
C ALA A 68 3.71 11.64 9.44
N VAL A 69 3.29 11.32 10.68
CA VAL A 69 3.01 12.33 11.73
C VAL A 69 4.14 12.50 12.74
N GLY A 70 5.23 11.76 12.62
CA GLY A 70 6.33 11.78 13.59
C GLY A 70 5.97 11.17 14.94
N ASP A 71 5.08 10.17 14.99
CA ASP A 71 4.73 9.46 16.23
C ASP A 71 5.96 8.73 16.79
N ALA A 72 6.24 8.93 18.08
CA ALA A 72 7.35 8.28 18.78
C ALA A 72 7.27 6.74 18.76
N LYS A 73 6.07 6.17 18.62
CA LYS A 73 5.85 4.72 18.54
C LYS A 73 6.14 4.13 17.16
N ALA A 74 6.23 4.96 16.11
CA ALA A 74 6.36 4.50 14.73
C ALA A 74 7.56 3.57 14.51
N ALA A 75 8.70 3.88 15.13
CA ALA A 75 9.89 3.03 15.06
C ALA A 75 9.67 1.65 15.68
N GLY A 76 8.92 1.58 16.79
CA GLY A 76 8.56 0.32 17.45
C GLY A 76 7.62 -0.54 16.60
N TRP A 77 6.62 0.08 15.96
CA TRP A 77 5.72 -0.63 15.04
C TRP A 77 6.46 -1.19 13.81
N ALA A 78 7.38 -0.41 13.24
CA ALA A 78 8.21 -0.87 12.12
C ALA A 78 9.17 -2.00 12.54
N ALA A 79 9.76 -1.93 13.74
CA ALA A 79 10.59 -3.01 14.29
C ALA A 79 9.80 -4.31 14.42
N GLN A 80 8.59 -4.24 14.99
CA GLN A 80 7.72 -5.40 15.15
C GLN A 80 7.35 -6.05 13.81
N LEU A 81 7.00 -5.26 12.78
CA LEU A 81 6.74 -5.80 11.44
C LEU A 81 7.96 -6.49 10.84
N ARG A 82 9.14 -5.90 10.99
CA ARG A 82 10.40 -6.46 10.47
C ARG A 82 10.67 -7.84 11.07
N GLU A 83 10.52 -7.98 12.38
CA GLU A 83 10.66 -9.26 13.07
C GLU A 83 9.68 -10.30 12.53
N ARG A 84 8.40 -9.92 12.38
CA ARG A 84 7.37 -10.83 11.85
C ARG A 84 7.64 -11.27 10.41
N PHE A 85 8.12 -10.36 9.55
CA PHE A 85 8.52 -10.71 8.18
C PHE A 85 9.75 -11.62 8.14
N VAL A 86 10.74 -11.39 9.00
CA VAL A 86 11.91 -12.28 9.11
C VAL A 86 11.48 -13.69 9.53
N ASP A 87 10.57 -13.80 10.51
CA ASP A 87 10.08 -15.09 10.96
C ASP A 87 9.19 -15.78 9.92
N ALA A 88 8.37 -15.04 9.19
CA ALA A 88 7.60 -15.58 8.05
C ALA A 88 8.53 -16.13 6.97
N ALA A 89 9.57 -15.38 6.59
CA ALA A 89 10.56 -15.80 5.61
C ALA A 89 11.31 -17.09 6.04
N ARG A 90 11.64 -17.23 7.33
CA ARG A 90 12.26 -18.46 7.88
C ARG A 90 11.36 -19.69 7.75
N ARG A 91 10.04 -19.50 7.80
CA ARG A 91 9.05 -20.56 7.58
C ARG A 91 8.79 -20.86 6.10
N GLY A 92 9.43 -20.11 5.18
CA GLY A 92 9.16 -20.18 3.75
C GLY A 92 7.80 -19.60 3.36
N ASP A 93 7.18 -18.82 4.25
CA ASP A 93 5.87 -18.22 4.01
C ASP A 93 6.00 -17.00 3.10
N ARG A 94 5.17 -16.97 2.05
CA ARG A 94 5.09 -15.88 1.07
C ARG A 94 3.77 -15.11 1.16
N LEU A 95 2.92 -15.37 2.16
CA LEU A 95 1.56 -14.82 2.23
C LEU A 95 1.46 -13.28 2.31
N HIS A 96 2.59 -12.56 2.33
CA HIS A 96 2.66 -11.13 2.59
C HIS A 96 3.64 -10.38 1.68
N GLU A 97 3.92 -10.88 0.46
CA GLU A 97 4.87 -10.20 -0.43
C GLU A 97 4.44 -8.76 -0.78
N GLN A 98 3.12 -8.51 -0.86
CA GLN A 98 2.61 -7.15 -1.03
C GLN A 98 2.90 -6.25 0.18
N GLU A 99 2.57 -6.69 1.39
CA GLU A 99 2.85 -5.96 2.63
C GLU A 99 4.36 -5.76 2.82
N ALA A 100 5.17 -6.76 2.51
CA ALA A 100 6.62 -6.70 2.60
C ALA A 100 7.19 -5.70 1.57
N ALA A 101 6.70 -5.68 0.33
CA ALA A 101 7.12 -4.69 -0.66
C ALA A 101 6.80 -3.26 -0.19
N ARG A 102 5.59 -3.05 0.35
CA ARG A 102 5.16 -1.77 0.88
C ARG A 102 5.93 -1.37 2.14
N PHE A 103 6.26 -2.30 3.02
CA PHE A 103 7.12 -2.08 4.18
C PHE A 103 8.51 -1.57 3.76
N GLU A 104 9.15 -2.27 2.82
CA GLU A 104 10.48 -1.88 2.32
C GLU A 104 10.45 -0.51 1.65
N LEU A 105 9.38 -0.19 0.92
CA LEU A 105 9.26 1.10 0.25
C LEU A 105 8.95 2.25 1.23
N ASP A 106 7.88 2.13 2.01
CA ASP A 106 7.31 3.25 2.78
C ASP A 106 7.99 3.46 4.13
N LEU A 107 8.52 2.38 4.73
CA LEU A 107 9.15 2.42 6.06
C LEU A 107 10.67 2.37 5.98
N GLU A 108 11.23 1.40 5.26
CA GLU A 108 12.69 1.22 5.16
C GLU A 108 13.36 2.13 4.13
N GLY A 109 12.61 2.62 3.13
CA GLY A 109 13.19 3.36 2.01
C GLY A 109 14.07 2.51 1.08
N ASN A 110 13.94 1.18 1.12
CA ASN A 110 14.70 0.24 0.33
C ASN A 110 13.97 -0.07 -0.99
N ALA A 111 14.05 0.86 -1.93
CA ALA A 111 13.35 0.76 -3.21
C ALA A 111 13.75 -0.49 -4.03
N ALA A 112 15.02 -0.90 -3.99
CA ALA A 112 15.50 -2.08 -4.71
C ALA A 112 14.85 -3.37 -4.19
N LYS A 113 14.80 -3.55 -2.87
CA LYS A 113 14.15 -4.72 -2.26
C LYS A 113 12.63 -4.69 -2.43
N ALA A 114 12.02 -3.50 -2.29
CA ALA A 114 10.60 -3.31 -2.57
C ALA A 114 10.24 -3.74 -4.00
N LEU A 115 11.06 -3.36 -5.00
CA LEU A 115 10.84 -3.73 -6.39
C LEU A 115 10.90 -5.24 -6.61
N VAL A 116 11.87 -5.93 -6.01
CA VAL A 116 12.00 -7.40 -6.09
C VAL A 116 10.73 -8.07 -5.55
N LEU A 117 10.28 -7.67 -4.36
CA LEU A 117 9.08 -8.22 -3.72
C LEU A 117 7.82 -7.91 -4.52
N ALA A 118 7.66 -6.66 -4.98
CA ALA A 118 6.50 -6.24 -5.76
C ALA A 118 6.39 -7.00 -7.09
N ARG A 119 7.52 -7.27 -7.76
CA ARG A 119 7.54 -8.08 -8.99
C ARG A 119 7.13 -9.52 -8.74
N SER A 120 7.60 -10.13 -7.66
CA SER A 120 7.21 -11.49 -7.27
C SER A 120 5.70 -11.57 -6.99
N ASN A 121 5.20 -10.66 -6.16
CA ASN A 121 3.80 -10.59 -5.80
C ASN A 121 2.89 -10.38 -7.02
N TYR A 122 3.25 -9.43 -7.89
CA TYR A 122 2.46 -9.10 -9.08
C TYR A 122 2.41 -10.25 -10.10
N ALA A 123 3.45 -11.09 -10.17
CA ALA A 123 3.44 -12.25 -11.06
C ALA A 123 2.33 -13.25 -10.71
N VAL A 124 1.92 -13.30 -9.44
CA VAL A 124 0.91 -14.23 -8.91
C VAL A 124 -0.47 -13.57 -8.81
N GLN A 125 -0.59 -12.49 -8.04
CA GLN A 125 -1.89 -11.96 -7.60
C GLN A 125 -2.58 -11.09 -8.65
N LYS A 126 -1.82 -10.20 -9.31
CA LYS A 126 -2.30 -9.31 -10.38
C LYS A 126 -3.50 -8.41 -9.99
N GLU A 127 -3.60 -8.00 -8.73
CA GLU A 127 -4.63 -7.06 -8.30
C GLU A 127 -4.22 -5.59 -8.52
N PRO A 128 -5.17 -4.62 -8.57
CA PRO A 128 -4.83 -3.20 -8.73
C PRO A 128 -3.84 -2.66 -7.69
N ARG A 129 -3.96 -3.12 -6.44
CA ARG A 129 -3.06 -2.74 -5.35
C ARG A 129 -1.63 -3.28 -5.52
N ASP A 130 -1.49 -4.40 -6.23
CA ASP A 130 -0.20 -4.99 -6.56
C ASP A 130 0.45 -4.27 -7.73
N ALA A 131 -0.36 -3.85 -8.71
CA ALA A 131 0.09 -2.98 -9.79
C ALA A 131 0.62 -1.64 -9.25
N GLU A 132 -0.10 -1.03 -8.30
CA GLU A 132 0.32 0.22 -7.67
C GLU A 132 1.68 0.08 -6.98
N ILE A 133 1.86 -0.93 -6.12
CA ILE A 133 3.13 -1.09 -5.40
C ILE A 133 4.29 -1.40 -6.36
N LEU A 134 4.05 -2.16 -7.44
CA LEU A 134 5.05 -2.40 -8.48
C LEU A 134 5.46 -1.10 -9.19
N MET A 135 4.48 -0.29 -9.62
CA MET A 135 4.74 1.00 -10.27
C MET A 135 5.51 1.96 -9.35
N ARG A 136 5.08 2.10 -8.09
CA ARG A 136 5.74 2.96 -7.10
C ARG A 136 7.17 2.50 -6.80
N SER A 137 7.38 1.19 -6.64
CA SER A 137 8.70 0.63 -6.36
C SER A 137 9.66 0.79 -7.54
N ALA A 138 9.19 0.57 -8.76
CA ALA A 138 9.96 0.76 -9.98
C ALA A 138 10.38 2.23 -10.17
N LEU A 139 9.45 3.16 -9.90
CA LEU A 139 9.72 4.59 -9.94
C LEU A 139 10.78 4.99 -8.91
N ALA A 140 10.65 4.52 -7.66
CA ALA A 140 11.59 4.81 -6.57
C ALA A 140 12.98 4.18 -6.80
N ALA A 141 13.04 3.01 -7.42
CA ALA A 141 14.28 2.33 -7.79
C ALA A 141 14.93 2.91 -9.07
N ASN A 142 14.28 3.89 -9.72
CA ASN A 142 14.67 4.44 -11.01
C ASN A 142 14.82 3.39 -12.13
N ASP A 143 14.02 2.32 -12.06
CA ASP A 143 13.92 1.25 -13.06
C ASP A 143 12.49 1.23 -13.64
N ALA A 144 12.18 2.25 -14.45
CA ALA A 144 10.82 2.43 -14.97
C ALA A 144 10.33 1.23 -15.79
N LYS A 145 11.24 0.55 -16.50
CA LYS A 145 10.92 -0.62 -17.33
C LYS A 145 10.45 -1.81 -16.50
N ALA A 146 10.88 -1.93 -15.24
CA ALA A 146 10.42 -3.00 -14.37
C ALA A 146 8.91 -2.95 -14.07
N ALA A 147 8.27 -1.79 -14.23
CA ALA A 147 6.81 -1.65 -14.09
C ALA A 147 6.02 -1.97 -15.36
N GLN A 148 6.66 -2.35 -16.48
CA GLN A 148 5.97 -2.59 -17.74
C GLN A 148 4.79 -3.57 -17.63
N PRO A 149 4.87 -4.69 -16.89
CA PRO A 149 3.73 -5.59 -16.74
C PRO A 149 2.49 -4.93 -16.11
N ALA A 150 2.69 -4.01 -15.15
CA ALA A 150 1.60 -3.28 -14.51
C ALA A 150 1.04 -2.19 -15.44
N LEU A 151 1.89 -1.54 -16.24
CA LEU A 151 1.46 -0.56 -17.25
C LEU A 151 0.63 -1.23 -18.35
N ASP A 152 1.10 -2.37 -18.85
CA ASP A 152 0.38 -3.16 -19.85
C ASP A 152 -0.99 -3.60 -19.33
N TRP A 153 -1.06 -4.08 -18.08
CA TRP A 153 -2.33 -4.41 -17.44
C TRP A 153 -3.25 -3.21 -17.31
N LEU A 154 -2.75 -2.05 -16.87
CA LEU A 154 -3.55 -0.83 -16.73
C LEU A 154 -4.17 -0.43 -18.08
N ARG A 155 -3.37 -0.51 -19.16
CA ARG A 155 -3.80 -0.24 -20.53
C ARG A 155 -4.83 -1.26 -21.04
N ILE A 156 -4.58 -2.55 -20.87
CA ILE A 156 -5.43 -3.63 -21.40
C ILE A 156 -6.75 -3.75 -20.64
N SER A 157 -6.72 -3.62 -19.31
CA SER A 157 -7.92 -3.73 -18.47
C SER A 157 -8.84 -2.51 -18.59
N GLY A 158 -8.30 -1.37 -19.04
CA GLY A 158 -9.02 -0.09 -19.02
C GLY A 158 -9.34 0.38 -17.60
N TYR A 159 -8.64 -0.13 -16.59
CA TYR A 159 -8.89 0.22 -15.19
C TYR A 159 -8.62 1.71 -14.96
N GLN A 160 -9.61 2.41 -14.40
CA GLN A 160 -9.56 3.86 -14.20
C GLN A 160 -9.26 4.18 -12.74
N ASP A 161 -8.07 4.71 -12.51
CA ASP A 161 -7.63 5.23 -11.23
C ASP A 161 -6.67 6.42 -11.45
N PRO A 162 -7.00 7.63 -10.97
CA PRO A 162 -6.16 8.81 -11.18
C PRO A 162 -4.74 8.69 -10.60
N ALA A 163 -4.56 7.95 -9.51
CA ALA A 163 -3.24 7.75 -8.92
C ALA A 163 -2.38 6.84 -9.80
N LEU A 164 -2.96 5.74 -10.31
CA LEU A 164 -2.26 4.86 -11.26
C LEU A 164 -1.97 5.57 -12.59
N ALA A 165 -2.89 6.37 -13.10
CA ALA A 165 -2.67 7.16 -14.32
C ALA A 165 -1.47 8.11 -14.15
N THR A 166 -1.38 8.79 -13.01
CA THR A 166 -0.27 9.68 -12.66
C THR A 166 1.05 8.93 -12.56
N LEU A 167 1.07 7.75 -11.90
CA LEU A 167 2.26 6.90 -11.82
C LEU A 167 2.72 6.44 -13.20
N ALA A 168 1.78 6.05 -14.06
CA ALA A 168 2.07 5.66 -15.43
C ALA A 168 2.67 6.82 -16.25
N ASP A 169 2.27 8.07 -16.00
CA ASP A 169 2.83 9.24 -16.70
C ASP A 169 4.27 9.49 -16.25
N GLN A 170 4.54 9.37 -14.94
CA GLN A 170 5.88 9.51 -14.36
C GLN A 170 6.84 8.41 -14.84
N LEU A 171 6.35 7.18 -14.96
CA LEU A 171 7.14 6.05 -15.49
C LEU A 171 7.43 6.21 -16.98
N ALA A 172 6.45 6.68 -17.77
CA ALA A 172 6.63 6.95 -19.19
C ALA A 172 7.69 8.04 -19.43
N ALA A 173 7.67 9.12 -18.63
CA ALA A 173 8.69 10.16 -18.65
C ALA A 173 10.11 9.64 -18.34
N LYS A 174 10.23 8.44 -17.72
CA LYS A 174 11.49 7.76 -17.43
C LYS A 174 11.79 6.58 -18.37
N GLY A 175 11.07 6.46 -19.48
CA GLY A 175 11.36 5.51 -20.56
C GLY A 175 10.63 4.17 -20.48
N ALA A 176 9.57 4.06 -19.67
CA ALA A 176 8.59 2.97 -19.80
C ALA A 176 7.58 3.27 -20.92
N ILE A 177 6.88 2.24 -21.41
CA ILE A 177 5.83 2.39 -22.42
C ILE A 177 4.48 2.50 -21.71
N ARG A 178 3.75 3.59 -21.98
CA ARG A 178 2.40 3.82 -21.45
C ARG A 178 1.34 3.08 -22.27
#